data_AF-A0A2W2DY23-F1
#
_entry.id   AF-A0A2W2DY23-F1
#
_cell.length_a   1.000
_cell.length_b   1.000
_cell.length_c   1.000
_cell.angle_alpha   90.00
_cell.angle_beta   90.00
_cell.angle_gamma   90.00
#
_symmetry.space_group_name_H-M   'P 1'
#
loop_
_entity.id
_entity.type
_entity.pdbx_description
1 polymer ?
#
loop_
_entity_poly.entity_id
_entity_poly.type
_entity_poly.pdbx_seq_one_letter_code
_entity_poly.pdbx_strand_id
1 'polypeptide(L)'
;MTAYEAQWGGWLLPPAPRYEGGPKVFRSDVPEADGAGNWWFDAGDPRVSTWYGFMIGPESEFCIDDRANRVILHSSIEGWVESVALAYQVRYWAPQSVTVRGAAVDEIDLSDMEEFVEVAGVSDGWWRKADTVVAVYRGEAWLLGSPEEQIAIIYSGITEPEIYLDY
;
A
#
# COMPACT_ATOMS: atom_id res chain seq x y z
N MET A 1 12.03 -9.02 19.55
CA MET A 1 10.87 -9.74 18.99
C MET A 1 9.73 -9.68 20.00
N THR A 2 9.07 -8.51 20.13
CA THR A 2 8.14 -8.26 21.25
C THR A 2 7.05 -7.21 21.02
N ALA A 3 7.20 -6.19 20.16
CA ALA A 3 6.15 -5.18 19.93
C ALA A 3 5.31 -5.49 18.67
N TYR A 4 5.95 -5.65 17.50
CA TYR A 4 5.27 -6.02 16.25
C TYR A 4 4.43 -7.29 16.40
N GLU A 5 5.05 -8.39 16.85
CA GLU A 5 4.35 -9.68 17.01
C GLU A 5 3.22 -9.59 18.04
N ALA A 6 3.33 -8.70 19.05
CA ALA A 6 2.27 -8.50 20.04
C ALA A 6 1.09 -7.69 19.50
N GLN A 7 1.34 -6.74 18.59
CA GLN A 7 0.32 -5.88 18.01
C GLN A 7 -0.33 -6.52 16.78
N TRP A 8 0.50 -7.02 15.86
CA TRP A 8 0.13 -7.46 14.51
C TRP A 8 0.25 -8.97 14.30
N GLY A 9 0.97 -9.69 15.17
CA GLY A 9 1.22 -11.11 15.01
C GLY A 9 -0.07 -11.95 14.96
N GLY A 10 -0.19 -12.79 13.94
CA GLY A 10 -1.32 -13.72 13.79
C GLY A 10 -2.60 -13.10 13.24
N TRP A 11 -2.62 -11.81 12.90
CA TRP A 11 -3.76 -11.17 12.27
C TRP A 11 -3.93 -11.62 10.83
N LEU A 12 -5.09 -12.19 10.51
CA LEU A 12 -5.47 -12.52 9.14
C LEU A 12 -5.95 -11.26 8.43
N LEU A 13 -5.26 -10.88 7.36
CA LEU A 13 -5.59 -9.67 6.62
C LEU A 13 -6.59 -9.98 5.50
N PRO A 14 -7.31 -9.00 4.96
CA PRO A 14 -7.95 -9.13 3.67
C PRO A 14 -6.88 -9.10 2.54
N PRO A 15 -7.16 -9.67 1.36
CA PRO A 15 -6.28 -9.53 0.20
C PRO A 15 -6.02 -8.06 -0.17
N ALA A 16 -4.77 -7.68 -0.39
CA ALA A 16 -4.47 -6.37 -0.98
C ALA A 16 -5.06 -6.32 -2.41
N PRO A 17 -5.81 -5.26 -2.78
CA PRO A 17 -6.47 -5.21 -4.08
C PRO A 17 -5.52 -5.03 -5.28
N ARG A 18 -4.27 -4.56 -5.05
CA ARG A 18 -3.29 -4.33 -6.12
C ARG A 18 -2.07 -5.25 -6.07
N TYR A 19 -1.45 -5.43 -4.91
CA TYR A 19 -0.35 -6.39 -4.76
C TYR A 19 -0.88 -7.80 -4.81
N GLU A 20 -0.12 -8.79 -5.29
CA GLU A 20 -0.61 -10.16 -5.52
C GLU A 20 -1.12 -10.83 -4.22
N GLY A 21 -2.32 -10.46 -3.79
CA GLY A 21 -2.94 -10.78 -2.51
C GLY A 21 -2.33 -10.14 -1.25
N GLY A 22 -1.11 -9.58 -1.29
CA GLY A 22 -0.45 -9.05 -0.09
C GLY A 22 -0.04 -10.14 0.92
N PRO A 23 0.45 -9.76 2.12
CA PRO A 23 0.63 -10.68 3.24
C PRO A 23 -0.70 -11.34 3.62
N LYS A 24 -0.67 -12.64 3.86
CA LYS A 24 -1.83 -13.40 4.35
C LYS A 24 -2.03 -13.17 5.84
N VAL A 25 -0.95 -13.31 6.59
CA VAL A 25 -0.90 -13.16 8.05
C VAL A 25 0.36 -12.38 8.38
N PHE A 26 0.23 -11.35 9.23
CA PHE A 26 1.40 -10.67 9.76
C PHE A 26 2.13 -11.55 10.78
N ARG A 27 3.45 -11.68 10.58
CA ARG A 27 4.33 -12.46 11.46
C ARG A 27 5.74 -11.94 11.34
N SER A 28 6.42 -11.74 12.47
CA SER A 28 7.83 -11.32 12.45
C SER A 28 8.71 -12.47 11.98
N ASP A 29 9.61 -12.17 11.05
CA ASP A 29 10.76 -13.02 10.74
C ASP A 29 12.05 -12.52 11.45
N VAL A 30 13.14 -13.24 11.26
CA VAL A 30 14.48 -12.85 11.71
C VAL A 30 14.91 -11.59 10.97
N PRO A 31 15.30 -10.51 11.68
CA PRO A 31 15.80 -9.32 11.01
C PRO A 31 17.08 -9.60 10.22
N GLU A 32 17.09 -9.21 8.96
CA GLU A 32 18.22 -9.19 8.06
C GLU A 32 18.74 -7.75 7.91
N ALA A 33 20.06 -7.59 7.73
CA ALA A 33 20.68 -6.26 7.62
C ALA A 33 21.07 -5.91 6.18
N ASP A 34 20.94 -4.64 5.77
CA ASP A 34 21.62 -4.14 4.56
C ASP A 34 23.12 -4.03 4.79
N GLY A 35 23.84 -3.82 3.68
CA GLY A 35 25.21 -3.30 3.72
C GLY A 35 25.38 -1.93 4.39
N ALA A 36 24.30 -1.23 4.79
CA ALA A 36 24.35 0.04 5.53
C ALA A 36 24.11 -0.13 7.05
N GLY A 37 23.77 -1.33 7.51
CA GLY A 37 23.48 -1.64 8.93
C GLY A 37 22.04 -1.38 9.39
N ASN A 38 21.13 -0.98 8.51
CA ASN A 38 19.69 -1.00 8.80
C ASN A 38 19.18 -2.43 8.79
N TRP A 39 18.09 -2.68 9.52
CA TRP A 39 17.46 -4.00 9.59
C TRP A 39 16.08 -4.01 8.93
N TRP A 40 15.65 -5.20 8.54
CA TRP A 40 14.31 -5.46 8.02
C TRP A 40 13.91 -6.91 8.26
N PHE A 41 12.63 -7.20 8.23
CA PHE A 41 12.15 -8.59 8.28
C PHE A 41 10.94 -8.78 7.36
N ASP A 42 10.69 -10.02 6.96
CA ASP A 42 9.54 -10.38 6.13
C ASP A 42 8.24 -10.08 6.89
N ALA A 43 7.31 -9.35 6.27
CA ALA A 43 6.07 -8.92 6.92
C ALA A 43 5.16 -10.11 7.26
N GLY A 44 5.35 -11.23 6.58
CA GLY A 44 4.69 -12.50 6.84
C GLY A 44 4.40 -13.27 5.57
N ASP A 45 3.77 -14.44 5.71
CA ASP A 45 3.55 -15.34 4.57
C ASP A 45 2.71 -14.65 3.48
N PRO A 46 3.20 -14.51 2.23
CA PRO A 46 2.43 -13.92 1.15
C PRO A 46 1.29 -14.86 0.73
N ARG A 47 0.21 -14.31 0.18
CA ARG A 47 -0.92 -15.13 -0.30
C ARG A 47 -0.57 -15.95 -1.53
N VAL A 48 0.33 -15.45 -2.37
CA VAL A 48 0.79 -16.11 -3.59
C VAL A 48 2.30 -15.95 -3.71
N SER A 49 2.92 -16.83 -4.48
CA SER A 49 4.34 -16.65 -4.83
C SER A 49 4.45 -15.50 -5.80
N THR A 50 5.11 -14.43 -5.39
CA THR A 50 5.35 -13.24 -6.21
C THR A 50 6.83 -13.14 -6.57
N TRP A 51 7.20 -12.19 -7.43
CA TRP A 51 8.60 -11.90 -7.74
C TRP A 51 9.28 -10.99 -6.70
N TYR A 52 8.53 -10.49 -5.69
CA TYR A 52 9.00 -9.71 -4.54
C TYR A 52 8.49 -10.27 -3.19
N GLY A 53 9.13 -9.85 -2.10
CA GLY A 53 8.66 -10.03 -0.73
C GLY A 53 7.98 -8.77 -0.19
N PHE A 54 7.20 -8.91 0.88
CA PHE A 54 6.66 -7.78 1.64
C PHE A 54 7.52 -7.62 2.89
N MET A 55 8.01 -6.43 3.18
CA MET A 55 9.01 -6.23 4.24
C MET A 55 8.58 -5.15 5.22
N ILE A 56 9.00 -5.30 6.47
CA ILE A 56 8.91 -4.26 7.49
C ILE A 56 10.30 -3.64 7.71
N GLY A 57 10.36 -2.32 7.58
CA GLY A 57 11.56 -1.51 7.78
C GLY A 57 11.82 -1.12 9.23
N PRO A 58 12.95 -0.45 9.49
CA PRO A 58 13.40 -0.12 10.84
C PRO A 58 12.52 0.92 11.56
N GLU A 59 11.81 1.77 10.80
CA GLU A 59 10.85 2.75 11.32
C GLU A 59 9.41 2.24 11.22
N SER A 60 9.22 0.94 11.00
CA SER A 60 7.93 0.29 10.74
C SER A 60 7.35 0.58 9.35
N GLU A 61 8.19 0.94 8.38
CA GLU A 61 7.75 1.16 7.01
C GLU A 61 7.28 -0.15 6.36
N PHE A 62 6.19 -0.09 5.60
CA PHE A 62 5.72 -1.22 4.80
C PHE A 62 6.29 -1.15 3.39
N CYS A 63 7.05 -2.17 2.99
CA CYS A 63 7.84 -2.17 1.77
C CYS A 63 7.58 -3.40 0.89
N ILE A 64 8.03 -3.31 -0.35
CA ILE A 64 8.28 -4.46 -1.23
C ILE A 64 9.76 -4.56 -1.60
N ASP A 65 10.26 -5.77 -1.82
CA ASP A 65 11.68 -6.05 -2.03
C ASP A 65 11.88 -7.20 -3.03
N ASP A 66 12.76 -7.04 -4.03
CA ASP A 66 13.12 -8.08 -5.02
C ASP A 66 14.51 -8.70 -4.79
N ARG A 67 15.04 -8.55 -3.56
CA ARG A 67 16.41 -8.83 -3.09
C ARG A 67 17.48 -7.87 -3.56
N ALA A 68 17.30 -7.18 -4.68
CA ALA A 68 18.26 -6.23 -5.21
C ALA A 68 17.87 -4.77 -4.90
N ASN A 69 16.57 -4.51 -4.95
CA ASN A 69 15.94 -3.23 -4.79
C ASN A 69 14.84 -3.34 -3.73
N ARG A 70 14.53 -2.18 -3.16
CA ARG A 70 13.48 -2.03 -2.18
C ARG A 70 12.73 -0.73 -2.41
N VAL A 71 11.42 -0.80 -2.22
CA VAL A 71 10.54 0.36 -2.33
C VAL A 71 9.62 0.41 -1.12
N ILE A 72 9.62 1.57 -0.45
CA ILE A 72 8.67 1.87 0.61
C ILE A 72 7.33 2.20 -0.04
N LEU A 73 6.29 1.45 0.34
CA LEU A 73 4.92 1.70 -0.11
C LEU A 73 4.26 2.74 0.78
N HIS A 74 4.33 2.47 2.09
CA HIS A 74 3.75 3.28 3.16
C HIS A 74 4.78 3.45 4.26
N SER A 75 4.82 4.64 4.87
CA SER A 75 5.76 4.97 5.95
C SER A 75 5.44 4.29 7.28
N SER A 76 4.32 3.57 7.37
CA SER A 76 3.94 2.75 8.52
C SER A 76 3.17 1.49 8.11
N ILE A 77 3.15 0.48 8.99
CA ILE A 77 2.30 -0.71 8.86
C ILE A 77 0.83 -0.30 8.90
N GLU A 78 0.47 0.56 9.85
CA GLU A 78 -0.86 1.14 10.01
C GLU A 78 -1.33 1.77 8.69
N GLY A 79 -0.48 2.58 8.05
CA GLY A 79 -0.82 3.23 6.78
C GLY A 79 -1.11 2.25 5.64
N TRP A 80 -0.36 1.15 5.57
CA TRP A 80 -0.68 0.07 4.63
C TRP A 80 -2.02 -0.61 4.98
N VAL A 81 -2.30 -0.86 6.26
CA VAL A 81 -3.59 -1.44 6.69
C VAL A 81 -4.75 -0.51 6.33
N GLU A 82 -4.62 0.78 6.58
CA GLU A 82 -5.61 1.81 6.22
C GLU A 82 -5.80 1.88 4.70
N SER A 83 -4.72 1.84 3.91
CA SER A 83 -4.78 1.77 2.43
C SER A 83 -5.61 0.57 1.95
N VAL A 84 -5.42 -0.61 2.56
CA VAL A 84 -6.20 -1.79 2.23
C VAL A 84 -7.66 -1.64 2.66
N ALA A 85 -7.93 -1.17 3.88
CA ALA A 85 -9.28 -0.93 4.38
C ALA A 85 -10.05 0.06 3.48
N LEU A 86 -9.41 1.18 3.16
CA LEU A 86 -9.93 2.22 2.28
C LEU A 86 -10.26 1.66 0.89
N ALA A 87 -9.41 0.79 0.34
CA ALA A 87 -9.68 0.18 -0.95
C ALA A 87 -10.92 -0.72 -0.97
N TYR A 88 -11.19 -1.46 0.10
CA TYR A 88 -12.41 -2.25 0.23
C TYR A 88 -13.65 -1.36 0.37
N GLN A 89 -13.54 -0.32 1.19
CA GLN A 89 -14.61 0.61 1.48
C GLN A 89 -15.01 1.42 0.23
N VAL A 90 -14.04 2.01 -0.45
CA VAL A 90 -14.29 2.80 -1.67
C VAL A 90 -14.86 1.94 -2.80
N ARG A 91 -14.41 0.69 -2.95
CA ARG A 91 -15.01 -0.26 -3.92
C ARG A 91 -16.48 -0.57 -3.64
N TYR A 92 -16.90 -0.51 -2.38
CA TYR A 92 -18.29 -0.75 -2.01
C TYR A 92 -19.18 0.44 -2.34
N TRP A 93 -18.67 1.67 -2.17
CA TRP A 93 -19.44 2.90 -2.34
C TRP A 93 -19.41 3.50 -3.74
N ALA A 94 -18.31 3.32 -4.47
CA ALA A 94 -18.15 3.90 -5.79
C ALA A 94 -18.94 3.08 -6.83
N PRO A 95 -19.98 3.65 -7.47
CA PRO A 95 -20.70 2.97 -8.55
C PRO A 95 -19.82 2.77 -9.79
N GLN A 96 -18.75 3.56 -9.93
CA GLN A 96 -17.87 3.55 -11.09
C GLN A 96 -16.41 3.57 -10.68
N SER A 97 -15.59 2.82 -11.43
CA SER A 97 -14.13 2.85 -11.30
C SER A 97 -13.46 2.78 -12.67
N VAL A 98 -12.43 3.58 -12.87
CA VAL A 98 -11.57 3.57 -14.07
C VAL A 98 -10.15 3.25 -13.65
N THR A 99 -9.51 2.31 -14.36
CA THR A 99 -8.09 1.98 -14.16
C THR A 99 -7.25 2.66 -15.23
N VAL A 100 -6.27 3.45 -14.80
CA VAL A 100 -5.24 4.08 -15.62
C VAL A 100 -3.92 3.33 -15.38
N ARG A 101 -3.10 3.15 -16.41
CA ARG A 101 -1.86 2.37 -16.35
C ARG A 101 -0.72 3.10 -17.04
N GLY A 102 0.50 2.72 -16.66
CA GLY A 102 1.72 3.19 -17.31
C GLY A 102 1.92 4.70 -17.19
N ALA A 103 2.60 5.30 -18.16
CA ALA A 103 2.94 6.72 -18.14
C ALA A 103 1.71 7.66 -17.98
N ALA A 104 0.52 7.22 -18.40
CA ALA A 104 -0.71 8.01 -18.25
C ALA A 104 -1.10 8.28 -16.79
N VAL A 105 -0.57 7.51 -15.82
CA VAL A 105 -0.79 7.76 -14.39
C VAL A 105 -0.17 9.09 -13.95
N ASP A 106 0.95 9.50 -14.55
CA ASP A 106 1.62 10.77 -14.20
C ASP A 106 0.93 12.00 -14.81
N GLU A 107 -0.04 11.78 -15.71
CA GLU A 107 -0.87 12.84 -16.29
C GLU A 107 -2.09 13.17 -15.41
N ILE A 108 -2.34 12.38 -14.34
CA ILE A 108 -3.42 12.64 -13.40
C ILE A 108 -3.05 13.83 -12.52
N ASP A 109 -3.81 14.92 -12.63
CA ASP A 109 -3.64 16.08 -11.75
C ASP A 109 -4.26 15.80 -10.38
N LEU A 110 -3.39 15.66 -9.37
CA LEU A 110 -3.74 15.44 -7.97
C LEU A 110 -3.60 16.73 -7.14
N SER A 111 -3.16 17.84 -7.74
CA SER A 111 -2.73 19.04 -7.02
C SER A 111 -3.85 19.77 -6.27
N ASP A 112 -5.11 19.54 -6.68
CA ASP A 112 -6.30 20.12 -6.07
C ASP A 112 -7.13 19.12 -5.26
N MET A 113 -6.59 17.93 -5.03
CA MET A 113 -7.18 16.88 -4.21
C MET A 113 -6.54 16.82 -2.82
N GLU A 114 -7.32 16.43 -1.83
CA GLU A 114 -6.83 16.21 -0.46
C GLU A 114 -6.26 14.80 -0.35
N GLU A 115 -5.08 14.66 0.24
CA GLU A 115 -4.44 13.36 0.50
C GLU A 115 -5.06 12.69 1.74
N PHE A 116 -5.23 11.37 1.70
CA PHE A 116 -5.53 10.57 2.90
C PHE A 116 -4.25 10.34 3.69
N VAL A 117 -3.96 11.24 4.62
CA VAL A 117 -2.73 11.20 5.42
C VAL A 117 -2.60 9.93 6.27
N GLU A 118 -3.74 9.30 6.60
CA GLU A 118 -3.80 8.07 7.39
C GLU A 118 -3.22 6.87 6.67
N VAL A 119 -3.25 6.86 5.34
CA VAL A 119 -2.58 5.81 4.57
C VAL A 119 -1.06 5.95 4.61
N ALA A 120 -0.54 7.08 5.08
CA ALA A 120 0.89 7.33 5.24
C ALA A 120 1.70 7.00 3.97
N GLY A 121 1.15 7.35 2.80
CA GLY A 121 1.64 6.94 1.49
C GLY A 121 3.03 7.47 1.15
N VAL A 122 3.85 6.65 0.47
CA VAL A 122 5.19 7.03 0.00
C VAL A 122 5.30 6.84 -1.51
N SER A 123 5.31 5.59 -1.98
CA SER A 123 5.19 5.30 -3.42
C SER A 123 3.74 5.03 -3.82
N ASP A 124 2.92 4.59 -2.87
CA ASP A 124 1.50 4.38 -3.03
C ASP A 124 0.71 5.39 -2.20
N GLY A 125 -0.30 6.01 -2.79
CA GLY A 125 -1.04 7.08 -2.15
C GLY A 125 -2.51 7.10 -2.54
N TRP A 126 -3.27 7.88 -1.78
CA TRP A 126 -4.71 8.05 -1.96
C TRP A 126 -5.10 9.52 -1.85
N TRP A 127 -6.00 9.96 -2.73
CA TRP A 127 -6.50 11.32 -2.78
C TRP A 127 -8.02 11.34 -2.89
N ARG A 128 -8.67 12.36 -2.34
CA ARG A 128 -10.11 12.60 -2.47
C ARG A 128 -10.42 14.02 -2.91
N LYS A 129 -11.53 14.14 -3.63
CA LYS A 129 -12.16 15.42 -3.94
C LYS A 129 -13.62 15.19 -4.32
N ALA A 130 -14.53 15.86 -3.63
CA ALA A 130 -15.97 15.70 -3.83
C ALA A 130 -16.40 14.22 -3.81
N ASP A 131 -16.97 13.72 -4.91
CA ASP A 131 -17.45 12.34 -5.07
C ASP A 131 -16.40 11.39 -5.68
N THR A 132 -15.15 11.83 -5.75
CA THR A 132 -14.05 11.14 -6.43
C THR A 132 -12.93 10.79 -5.46
N VAL A 133 -12.45 9.55 -5.53
CA VAL A 133 -11.25 9.06 -4.83
C VAL A 133 -10.30 8.47 -5.85
N VAL A 134 -9.01 8.81 -5.76
CA VAL A 134 -7.96 8.29 -6.62
C VAL A 134 -6.95 7.53 -5.78
N ALA A 135 -6.72 6.27 -6.10
CA ALA A 135 -5.62 5.48 -5.56
C ALA A 135 -4.51 5.40 -6.60
N VAL A 136 -3.27 5.70 -6.25
CA VAL A 136 -2.11 5.55 -7.14
C VAL A 136 -1.12 4.58 -6.52
N TYR A 137 -0.68 3.62 -7.31
CA TYR A 137 0.27 2.58 -6.94
C TYR A 137 1.50 2.67 -7.84
N ARG A 138 2.64 3.09 -7.27
CA ARG A 138 3.93 3.20 -7.98
C ARG A 138 4.97 2.22 -7.47
N GLY A 139 4.70 1.51 -6.37
CA GLY A 139 5.62 0.57 -5.74
C GLY A 139 6.31 -0.39 -6.72
N GLU A 140 5.53 -1.19 -7.46
CA GLU A 140 6.09 -2.17 -8.42
C GLU A 140 6.85 -1.49 -9.57
N ALA A 141 6.39 -0.34 -10.05
CA ALA A 141 7.07 0.40 -11.11
C ALA A 141 8.45 0.88 -10.69
N TRP A 142 8.56 1.37 -9.46
CA TRP A 142 9.84 1.79 -8.89
C TRP A 142 10.73 0.59 -8.61
N LEU A 143 10.16 -0.52 -8.12
CA LEU A 143 10.92 -1.73 -7.80
C LEU A 143 11.53 -2.37 -9.07
N LEU A 144 10.76 -2.40 -10.16
CA LEU A 144 11.20 -2.93 -11.46
C LEU A 144 11.99 -1.94 -12.31
N GLY A 145 11.99 -0.65 -11.96
CA GLY A 145 12.45 0.41 -12.84
C GLY A 145 11.65 0.49 -14.16
N SER A 146 10.35 0.14 -14.11
CA SER A 146 9.46 0.06 -15.27
C SER A 146 8.23 0.94 -15.07
N PRO A 147 8.17 2.14 -15.69
CA PRO A 147 7.01 3.03 -15.59
C PRO A 147 5.70 2.40 -16.07
N GLU A 148 5.72 1.34 -16.87
CA GLU A 148 4.51 0.67 -17.36
C GLU A 148 3.73 -0.07 -16.26
N GLU A 149 4.37 -0.36 -15.12
CA GLU A 149 3.78 -1.12 -14.03
C GLU A 149 2.98 -0.26 -13.05
N GLN A 150 3.07 1.07 -13.19
CA GLN A 150 2.32 1.98 -12.32
C GLN A 150 0.84 1.97 -12.69
N ILE A 151 -0.01 2.06 -11.69
CA ILE A 151 -1.46 2.00 -11.84
C ILE A 151 -2.11 3.09 -11.02
N ALA A 152 -3.12 3.74 -11.57
CA ALA A 152 -4.09 4.49 -10.78
C ALA A 152 -5.48 3.90 -10.94
N ILE A 153 -6.28 3.96 -9.88
CA ILE A 153 -7.70 3.63 -9.91
C ILE A 153 -8.47 4.88 -9.48
N ILE A 154 -9.32 5.37 -10.37
CA ILE A 154 -10.19 6.52 -10.14
C ILE A 154 -11.58 5.99 -9.85
N TYR A 155 -12.05 6.23 -8.64
CA TYR A 155 -13.38 5.88 -8.15
C TYR A 155 -14.26 7.13 -8.18
N SER A 156 -15.48 7.04 -8.72
CA SER A 156 -16.36 8.20 -8.90
C SER A 156 -17.80 7.91 -8.51
N GLY A 157 -18.54 8.97 -8.16
CA GLY A 157 -19.94 8.88 -7.77
C GLY A 157 -20.15 8.41 -6.33
N ILE A 158 -19.17 8.63 -5.45
CA ILE A 158 -19.26 8.30 -4.03
C ILE A 158 -20.24 9.28 -3.36
N THR A 159 -21.36 8.77 -2.84
CA THR A 159 -22.46 9.57 -2.27
C THR A 159 -22.62 9.45 -0.75
N GLU A 160 -21.90 8.53 -0.11
CA GLU A 160 -21.90 8.34 1.35
C GLU A 160 -20.81 9.19 2.05
N PRO A 161 -21.02 9.59 3.32
CA PRO A 161 -20.39 10.78 3.90
C PRO A 161 -18.89 10.63 4.18
N GLU A 162 -18.26 11.80 4.41
CA GLU A 162 -16.83 11.99 4.74
C GLU A 162 -16.29 10.85 5.61
N ILE A 163 -15.21 10.23 5.13
CA ILE A 163 -14.45 9.20 5.84
C ILE A 163 -14.01 9.80 7.19
N TYR A 164 -14.72 9.43 8.26
CA TYR A 164 -14.22 9.54 9.63
C TYR A 164 -13.50 8.23 9.90
N LEU A 165 -12.18 8.26 9.84
CA LEU A 165 -11.38 7.25 10.52
C LEU A 165 -11.52 7.59 12.01
N ASP A 166 -12.45 6.92 12.69
CA ASP A 166 -12.62 7.05 14.14
C ASP A 166 -11.33 6.56 14.81
N TYR A 167 -10.57 7.51 15.38
CA TYR A 167 -9.37 7.27 16.20
C TYR A 167 -9.74 6.86 17.64
#